data_AF-A0A927E7Y3-F1
#
_entry.id   AF-A0A927E7Y3-F1
#
_cell.length_a   1.000
_cell.length_b   1.000
_cell.length_c   1.000
_cell.angle_alpha   90.00
_cell.angle_beta   90.00
_cell.angle_gamma   90.00
#
_symmetry.space_group_name_H-M   'P 1'
#
loop_
_entity.id
_entity.type
_entity.pdbx_description
1 polymer ?
#
loop_
_entity_poly.entity_id
_entity_poly.type
_entity_poly.pdbx_seq_one_letter_code
_entity_poly.pdbx_strand_id
1 'polypeptide(L)'
;MTISAHGLAAGPGNTPAVPEPPPEAPPLTPGQVPPAPPVEVPPDAEPQGIPTEPPPELPPNAPPEAPPATPVDLPPGRDPRQPQE
;
A
#
# COMPACT_ATOMS: atom_id res chain seq x y z
N MET A 1 -52.49 -57.89 5.43
CA MET A 1 -51.22 -58.64 5.29
C MET A 1 -50.46 -58.46 6.60
N THR A 2 -50.28 -59.56 7.33
CA THR A 2 -49.83 -59.61 8.73
C THR A 2 -48.40 -59.12 8.91
N ILE A 3 -48.18 -58.21 9.87
CA ILE A 3 -46.83 -57.77 10.27
C ILE A 3 -46.25 -58.86 11.18
N SER A 4 -45.34 -59.67 10.66
CA SER A 4 -44.64 -60.70 11.45
C SER A 4 -43.45 -60.06 12.15
N ALA A 5 -43.62 -59.77 13.45
CA ALA A 5 -42.55 -59.33 14.33
C ALA A 5 -41.50 -60.45 14.47
N HIS A 6 -40.39 -60.33 13.76
CA HIS A 6 -39.19 -61.11 14.06
C HIS A 6 -38.44 -60.40 15.17
N GLY A 7 -38.51 -60.97 16.38
CA GLY A 7 -37.78 -60.53 17.54
C GLY A 7 -36.27 -60.56 17.28
N LEU A 8 -35.63 -59.40 17.41
CA LEU A 8 -34.18 -59.30 17.57
C LEU A 8 -33.84 -59.78 18.99
N ALA A 9 -33.59 -61.09 19.11
CA ALA A 9 -32.96 -61.64 20.31
C ALA A 9 -31.52 -61.12 20.39
N ALA A 10 -31.22 -60.29 21.40
CA ALA A 10 -29.86 -59.86 21.70
C ALA A 10 -29.12 -61.01 22.38
N GLY A 11 -28.19 -61.65 21.67
CA GLY A 11 -27.24 -62.60 22.25
C GLY A 11 -26.13 -61.88 23.06
N PRO A 12 -25.55 -62.53 24.08
CA PRO A 12 -24.41 -61.99 24.82
C PRO A 12 -23.19 -61.99 23.89
N GLY A 13 -22.95 -60.86 23.23
CA GLY A 13 -21.91 -60.71 22.22
C GLY A 13 -22.25 -59.72 21.11
N ASN A 14 -23.50 -59.24 21.04
CA ASN A 14 -23.94 -58.29 19.99
C ASN A 14 -23.90 -56.81 20.44
N THR A 15 -23.17 -56.45 21.49
CA THR A 15 -22.95 -55.05 21.84
C THR A 15 -21.96 -54.45 20.83
N PRO A 16 -22.33 -53.41 20.06
CA PRO A 16 -21.37 -52.70 19.23
C PRO A 16 -20.20 -52.23 20.08
N ALA A 17 -18.97 -52.36 19.57
CA ALA A 17 -17.80 -51.80 20.23
C ALA A 17 -18.02 -50.30 20.44
N VAL A 18 -17.84 -49.82 21.66
CA VAL A 18 -17.89 -48.38 21.95
C VAL A 18 -16.65 -47.76 21.30
N PRO A 19 -16.80 -46.77 20.39
CA PRO A 19 -15.65 -46.08 19.82
C PRO A 19 -14.80 -45.45 20.91
N GLU A 20 -13.48 -45.46 20.74
CA GLU A 20 -12.59 -44.74 21.65
C GLU A 20 -12.96 -43.25 21.69
N PRO A 21 -12.91 -42.60 22.87
CA PRO A 21 -13.18 -41.18 22.98
C PRO A 21 -12.16 -40.37 22.17
N PRO A 22 -12.54 -39.19 21.64
CA PRO A 22 -11.61 -38.34 20.93
C PRO A 22 -10.47 -37.87 21.86
N PRO A 23 -9.28 -37.61 21.31
CA PRO A 23 -8.18 -37.01 22.09
C PRO A 23 -8.59 -35.70 22.74
N GLU A 24 -8.03 -35.42 23.92
CA GLU A 24 -8.24 -34.16 24.62
C GLU A 24 -7.71 -32.97 23.80
N ALA A 25 -8.40 -31.84 23.89
CA ALA A 25 -7.98 -30.61 23.24
C ALA A 25 -6.67 -30.09 23.86
N PRO A 26 -5.78 -29.47 23.06
CA PRO A 26 -4.58 -28.83 23.60
C PRO A 26 -4.95 -27.70 24.58
N PRO A 27 -4.08 -27.38 25.54
CA PRO A 27 -4.32 -26.30 26.49
C PRO A 27 -4.52 -24.97 25.77
N LEU A 28 -5.49 -24.18 26.23
CA LEU A 28 -5.83 -22.87 25.64
C LEU A 28 -4.78 -21.79 25.92
N THR A 29 -3.86 -22.07 26.84
CA THR A 29 -2.76 -21.17 27.19
C THR A 29 -1.56 -21.46 26.29
N PRO A 30 -1.11 -20.50 25.47
CA PRO A 30 0.17 -20.63 24.77
C PRO A 30 1.29 -20.92 25.77
N GLY A 31 2.19 -21.82 25.41
CA GLY A 31 3.39 -22.07 26.21
C GLY A 31 4.27 -20.82 26.30
N GLN A 32 5.12 -20.75 27.33
CA GLN A 32 6.12 -19.69 27.42
C GLN A 32 7.19 -19.93 26.35
N VAL A 33 7.38 -18.94 25.48
CA VAL A 33 8.53 -18.90 24.57
C VAL A 33 9.66 -18.12 25.24
N PRO A 34 10.93 -18.58 25.14
CA PRO A 34 12.06 -17.80 25.59
C PRO A 34 12.11 -16.43 24.91
N PRO A 35 12.59 -15.37 25.58
CA PRO A 35 12.82 -14.09 24.95
C PRO A 35 13.76 -14.23 23.75
N ALA A 36 13.49 -13.45 22.69
CA ALA A 36 14.38 -13.38 21.53
C ALA A 36 15.76 -12.81 21.93
N PRO A 37 16.85 -13.23 21.27
CA PRO A 37 18.16 -12.64 21.48
C PRO A 37 18.19 -11.15 21.09
N PRO A 38 19.12 -10.36 21.65
CA PRO A 38 19.31 -8.96 21.25
C PRO A 38 19.61 -8.81 19.76
N VAL A 39 19.09 -7.75 19.14
CA VAL A 39 19.43 -7.39 17.76
C VAL A 39 20.69 -6.53 17.76
N GLU A 40 21.65 -6.87 16.89
CA GLU A 40 22.83 -6.04 16.65
C GLU A 40 22.43 -4.81 15.83
N VAL A 41 22.70 -3.62 16.36
CA VAL A 41 22.43 -2.36 15.65
C VAL A 41 23.56 -2.15 14.65
N PRO A 42 23.27 -1.98 13.35
CA PRO A 42 24.31 -1.64 12.38
C PRO A 42 24.99 -0.31 12.77
N PRO A 43 26.26 -0.09 12.39
CA PRO A 43 26.91 1.18 12.65
C PRO A 43 26.11 2.34 12.07
N ASP A 44 26.01 3.43 12.83
CA ASP A 44 25.32 4.65 12.40
C ASP A 44 26.04 5.18 11.15
N ALA A 45 25.30 5.35 10.05
CA ALA A 45 25.87 5.91 8.83
C ALA A 45 26.18 7.38 9.09
N GLU A 46 27.41 7.81 8.77
CA GLU A 46 27.77 9.22 8.92
C GLU A 46 26.75 10.11 8.19
N PRO A 47 26.30 11.22 8.82
CA PRO A 47 25.43 12.16 8.15
C PRO A 47 26.08 12.55 6.83
N GLN A 48 25.35 12.36 5.73
CA GLN A 48 25.79 12.87 4.44
C GLN A 48 26.00 14.38 4.62
N GLY A 49 27.26 14.81 4.53
CA GLY A 49 27.63 16.20 4.79
C GLY A 49 26.84 17.17 3.89
N ILE A 50 26.66 18.40 4.35
CA ILE A 50 26.14 19.44 3.46
C ILE A 50 27.14 19.66 2.31
N PRO A 51 26.67 19.80 1.06
CA PRO A 51 27.54 20.22 -0.04
C PRO A 51 28.30 21.49 0.36
N THR A 52 29.63 21.48 0.21
CA THR A 52 30.47 22.64 0.53
C THR A 52 30.38 23.74 -0.54
N GLU A 53 29.88 23.40 -1.72
CA GLU A 53 29.73 24.35 -2.81
C GLU A 53 28.41 25.12 -2.69
N PRO A 54 28.42 26.44 -2.94
CA PRO A 54 27.20 27.22 -3.01
C PRO A 54 26.30 26.73 -4.16
N PRO A 55 24.98 26.90 -4.05
CA PRO A 55 24.07 26.57 -5.13
C PRO A 55 24.37 27.43 -6.37
N PRO A 56 24.09 26.93 -7.59
CA PRO A 56 24.18 27.72 -8.81
C PRO A 56 23.31 28.97 -8.76
N GLU A 57 23.77 30.05 -9.39
CA GLU A 57 22.99 31.28 -9.51
C GLU A 57 21.73 31.05 -10.36
N LEU A 58 20.61 31.61 -9.89
CA LEU A 58 19.36 31.59 -10.65
C LEU A 58 19.44 32.58 -11.81
N PRO A 59 18.78 32.29 -12.95
CA PRO A 59 18.63 33.28 -14.01
C PRO A 59 17.83 34.50 -13.52
N PRO A 60 17.96 35.66 -14.20
CA PRO A 60 17.15 36.84 -13.89
C PRO A 60 15.66 36.53 -13.95
N ASN A 61 14.89 37.02 -12.98
CA ASN A 61 13.42 36.90 -12.97
C ASN A 61 12.72 37.81 -13.99
N ALA A 62 13.48 38.62 -14.74
CA ALA A 62 12.94 39.53 -15.73
C ALA A 62 12.89 38.83 -17.10
N PRO A 63 11.77 38.94 -17.84
CA PRO A 63 11.76 38.56 -19.23
C PRO A 63 12.77 39.41 -20.01
N PRO A 64 13.31 38.90 -21.13
CA PRO A 64 14.13 39.71 -22.03
C PRO A 64 13.39 40.99 -22.44
N GLU A 65 14.11 42.10 -22.60
CA GLU A 65 13.51 43.32 -23.12
C GLU A 65 12.91 43.07 -24.51
N ALA A 66 11.64 43.43 -24.67
CA ALA A 66 11.00 43.38 -25.96
C ALA A 66 11.67 44.40 -26.91
N PRO A 67 11.80 44.08 -28.21
CA PRO A 67 12.25 45.07 -29.17
C PRO A 67 11.32 46.30 -29.15
N PRO A 68 11.84 47.50 -29.46
CA PRO A 68 11.00 48.68 -29.63
C PRO A 68 9.84 48.38 -30.58
N ALA A 69 8.65 48.84 -30.25
CA ALA A 69 7.50 48.66 -31.13
C ALA A 69 7.83 49.26 -32.50
N THR A 70 7.84 48.43 -33.54
CA THR A 70 7.89 48.92 -34.92
C THR A 70 6.57 49.66 -35.17
N PRO A 71 6.61 50.93 -35.62
CA PRO A 71 5.38 51.61 -36.04
C PRO A 71 4.67 50.76 -37.09
N VAL A 72 3.35 50.61 -36.96
CA VAL A 72 2.53 50.02 -38.03
C VAL A 72 2.64 50.95 -39.24
N ASP A 73 3.01 50.40 -40.40
CA ASP A 73 2.97 51.11 -41.68
C ASP A 73 1.50 51.29 -42.08
N LEU A 74 0.89 52.35 -41.57
CA LEU A 74 -0.45 52.75 -41.97
C LEU A 74 -0.34 53.43 -43.33
N PRO A 75 -1.08 52.99 -44.36
CA PRO A 75 -1.15 53.72 -45.61
C PRO A 75 -1.56 55.17 -45.35
N PRO A 76 -0.99 56.15 -46.08
CA PRO A 76 -1.29 57.57 -45.88
C PRO A 76 -2.80 57.81 -45.89
N GLY A 77 -3.33 58.34 -44.79
CA GLY A 77 -4.76 58.65 -44.65
C GLY A 77 -5.63 57.59 -43.96
N ARG A 78 -5.07 56.47 -43.45
CA ARG A 78 -5.83 55.61 -42.53
C ARG A 78 -5.96 56.26 -41.16
N ASP A 79 -7.19 56.62 -40.79
CA ASP A 79 -7.51 57.12 -39.45
C ASP A 79 -7.36 55.99 -38.41
N PRO A 80 -6.66 56.22 -37.28
CA PRO A 80 -6.43 55.19 -36.24
C PRO A 80 -7.71 54.58 -35.64
N ARG A 81 -8.88 55.22 -35.82
CA ARG A 81 -10.17 54.74 -35.32
C ARG A 81 -10.93 53.85 -36.29
N GLN A 82 -10.42 53.66 -37.51
CA GLN A 82 -11.05 52.77 -38.49
C GLN A 82 -10.75 51.31 -38.10
N PRO A 83 -11.76 50.44 -37.96
CA PRO A 83 -11.54 49.02 -37.68
C PRO A 83 -10.71 48.37 -38.80
N GLN A 84 -9.89 47.39 -38.42
CA GLN A 84 -9.25 46.50 -39.38
C GLN A 84 -10.29 45.46 -39.80
N GLU A 85 -10.65 45.47 -41.08
CA GLU A 85 -11.51 44.45 -41.71
C GLU A 85 -10.75 43.13 -41.91
#